data_AF-A0A445JFA3-F1
#
_entry.id   AF-A0A445JFA3-F1
#
_cell.length_a   1.000
_cell.length_b   1.000
_cell.length_c   1.000
_cell.angle_alpha   90.00
_cell.angle_beta   90.00
_cell.angle_gamma   90.00
#
_symmetry.space_group_name_H-M   'P 1'
#
loop_
_entity.id
_entity.type
_entity.pdbx_description
1 polymer ?
#
loop_
_entity_poly.entity_id
_entity_poly.type
_entity_poly.pdbx_seq_one_letter_code
_entity_poly.pdbx_strand_id
1 'polypeptide(L)'
;MRRYLSKFIHYPIGFNPSNSFPLNCEMGSYCAARSTNRQASFSGNMHEYATRAFATTSCASLSEDQPKDNSVSDMLVDSFGRLHTYLRISLTERCNLRCQYCMPADGVELTPSPQLLTKTEILRCANLFVSSGVNKIRLTGGEPTIRKDIEDICLELSTLKGLKTLSMTTNGIALARKLPKLKECGLNSVNISLDTLVPAKFEFMTRRKGHEKVMDSINAAIDLGFNPVKVNCVVMRGFNDDEICDFVELTREKPIDIRFIEFMPFDGNVWNVKKLVPYSEMLDTVVR
;
A
#
# COMPACT_ATOMS: atom_id res chain seq x y z
N MET A 1 23.85 56.96 -14.48
CA MET A 1 24.76 57.26 -15.62
C MET A 1 25.88 56.23 -15.61
N ARG A 2 26.08 55.47 -16.70
CA ARG A 2 27.15 54.46 -17.01
C ARG A 2 27.13 53.18 -16.13
N ARG A 3 26.88 51.92 -16.59
CA ARG A 3 27.29 51.09 -17.76
C ARG A 3 28.80 50.96 -17.96
N TYR A 4 29.33 49.73 -17.78
CA TYR A 4 30.03 48.84 -18.76
C TYR A 4 30.55 47.59 -18.00
N LEU A 5 30.13 46.35 -18.33
CA LEU A 5 30.79 45.35 -19.21
C LEU A 5 32.18 44.92 -18.72
N SER A 6 32.68 43.70 -18.80
CA SER A 6 32.27 42.34 -19.17
C SER A 6 33.52 41.47 -18.83
N LYS A 7 33.39 40.15 -18.69
CA LYS A 7 34.41 39.17 -19.14
C LYS A 7 33.90 37.75 -18.96
N PHE A 8 33.49 37.17 -20.09
CA PHE A 8 33.50 35.74 -20.34
C PHE A 8 34.94 35.27 -20.56
N ILE A 9 35.27 34.05 -20.12
CA ILE A 9 36.36 33.25 -20.69
C ILE A 9 35.81 31.84 -20.96
N HIS A 10 35.85 31.49 -22.25
CA HIS A 10 35.72 30.16 -22.85
C HIS A 10 37.01 29.34 -22.69
N TYR A 11 36.91 28.01 -22.76
CA TYR A 11 37.46 27.10 -23.79
C TYR A 11 37.58 25.64 -23.21
N PRO A 12 37.74 24.54 -23.97
CA PRO A 12 36.79 24.00 -24.99
C PRO A 12 36.89 22.44 -25.24
N ILE A 13 36.18 21.96 -26.29
CA ILE A 13 36.42 20.74 -27.12
C ILE A 13 36.15 19.36 -26.45
N GLY A 14 35.42 18.41 -27.04
CA GLY A 14 34.95 18.29 -28.43
C GLY A 14 33.99 17.12 -28.68
N PHE A 15 33.28 17.25 -29.80
CA PHE A 15 32.46 16.24 -30.46
C PHE A 15 33.34 15.26 -31.25
N ASN A 16 33.00 13.97 -31.27
CA ASN A 16 32.74 13.30 -32.55
C ASN A 16 31.89 12.02 -32.41
N PRO A 17 30.96 11.75 -33.34
CA PRO A 17 30.11 10.55 -33.38
C PRO A 17 30.70 9.50 -34.34
N SER A 18 30.68 8.22 -33.95
CA SER A 18 30.73 7.06 -34.88
C SER A 18 30.81 5.75 -34.10
N ASN A 19 29.72 4.98 -34.11
CA ASN A 19 29.79 3.59 -34.54
C ASN A 19 28.37 3.06 -34.80
N SER A 20 28.00 3.17 -36.07
CA SER A 20 27.06 2.32 -36.77
C SER A 20 27.56 0.87 -36.83
N PHE A 21 26.64 -0.10 -36.68
CA PHE A 21 26.43 -1.31 -37.51
C PHE A 21 25.78 -2.45 -36.70
N PRO A 22 25.04 -3.36 -37.38
CA PRO A 22 23.66 -3.68 -37.02
C PRO A 22 23.47 -5.17 -36.73
N LEU A 23 22.34 -5.56 -36.13
CA LEU A 23 21.82 -6.92 -36.30
C LEU A 23 20.31 -6.85 -36.48
N ASN A 24 19.91 -6.88 -37.75
CA ASN A 24 18.60 -7.29 -38.23
C ASN A 24 18.61 -8.81 -38.45
N CYS A 25 17.38 -9.37 -38.55
CA CYS A 25 17.01 -10.72 -38.99
C CYS A 25 17.20 -11.85 -37.95
N GLU A 26 16.28 -12.80 -37.77
CA GLU A 26 15.14 -13.18 -38.62
C GLU A 26 14.13 -14.03 -37.83
N MET A 27 12.86 -13.97 -38.24
CA MET A 27 11.87 -15.01 -37.98
C MET A 27 12.33 -16.33 -38.61
N GLY A 28 12.11 -17.45 -37.91
CA GLY A 28 12.41 -18.77 -38.46
C GLY A 28 11.90 -19.91 -37.60
N SER A 29 10.64 -20.27 -37.84
CA SER A 29 10.06 -21.57 -37.57
C SER A 29 10.96 -22.71 -38.07
N TYR A 30 11.00 -23.85 -37.35
CA TYR A 30 10.61 -25.18 -37.85
C TYR A 30 11.19 -26.33 -37.01
N CYS A 31 10.31 -27.30 -36.77
CA CYS A 31 10.59 -28.67 -36.36
C CYS A 31 11.64 -29.36 -37.27
N ALA A 32 12.39 -30.33 -36.72
CA ALA A 32 12.41 -31.69 -37.26
C ALA A 32 13.26 -32.62 -36.39
N ALA A 33 12.64 -33.74 -36.04
CA ALA A 33 13.31 -34.95 -35.57
C ALA A 33 14.24 -35.52 -36.64
N ARG A 34 15.32 -36.19 -36.20
CA ARG A 34 15.93 -37.28 -36.97
C ARG A 34 16.59 -38.32 -36.07
N SER A 35 16.10 -39.53 -36.24
CA SER A 35 16.68 -40.80 -35.82
C SER A 35 17.92 -41.15 -36.66
N THR A 36 18.86 -41.87 -36.05
CA THR A 36 19.69 -42.91 -36.70
C THR A 36 20.08 -43.90 -35.57
N ASN A 37 19.48 -45.10 -35.51
CA ASN A 37 19.73 -46.32 -36.28
C ASN A 37 20.99 -47.08 -35.83
N ARG A 38 20.82 -48.25 -35.21
CA ARG A 38 21.70 -49.41 -35.34
C ARG A 38 20.91 -50.71 -35.17
N GLN A 39 20.92 -51.49 -36.24
CA GLN A 39 20.41 -52.85 -36.37
C GLN A 39 21.34 -53.85 -35.65
N ALA A 40 20.76 -54.93 -35.12
CA ALA A 40 21.33 -56.27 -35.26
C ALA A 40 20.22 -57.33 -35.10
N SER A 41 20.22 -58.23 -36.06
CA SER A 41 19.37 -59.40 -36.32
C SER A 41 19.64 -60.60 -35.39
N PHE A 42 18.61 -61.39 -35.05
CA PHE A 42 18.61 -62.86 -35.30
C PHE A 42 17.22 -63.50 -35.07
N SER A 43 17.05 -64.65 -35.73
CA SER A 43 15.88 -65.50 -36.01
C SER A 43 15.24 -66.26 -34.83
N GLY A 44 14.00 -66.73 -35.01
CA GLY A 44 13.48 -67.92 -34.29
C GLY A 44 11.96 -68.00 -34.20
N ASN A 45 11.39 -69.18 -34.48
CA ASN A 45 9.96 -69.45 -34.74
C ASN A 45 9.34 -70.30 -33.60
N MET A 46 8.00 -70.20 -33.45
CA MET A 46 7.01 -71.13 -32.83
C MET A 46 7.08 -71.58 -31.35
N HIS A 47 5.87 -71.55 -30.74
CA HIS A 47 5.28 -72.35 -29.64
C HIS A 47 6.08 -72.59 -28.33
N GLU A 48 5.51 -72.24 -27.17
CA GLU A 48 4.81 -73.17 -26.24
C GLU A 48 4.43 -72.46 -24.92
N TYR A 49 3.47 -73.07 -24.20
CA TYR A 49 2.85 -72.64 -22.95
C TYR A 49 3.83 -72.48 -21.76
N ALA A 50 3.66 -71.44 -20.93
CA ALA A 50 3.81 -71.51 -19.45
C ALA A 50 3.50 -70.19 -18.72
N THR A 51 2.44 -70.25 -17.92
CA THR A 51 2.16 -69.67 -16.59
C THR A 51 3.06 -68.59 -15.93
N ARG A 52 2.36 -67.61 -15.29
CA ARG A 52 2.77 -66.64 -14.22
C ARG A 52 3.58 -65.43 -14.71
N ALA A 53 3.33 -64.19 -14.32
CA ALA A 53 2.65 -63.62 -13.15
C ALA A 53 1.97 -62.29 -13.51
N PHE A 54 0.91 -61.94 -12.78
CA PHE A 54 0.21 -60.66 -12.89
C PHE A 54 1.14 -59.48 -12.57
N ALA A 55 1.55 -58.72 -13.58
CA ALA A 55 2.12 -57.39 -13.40
C ALA A 55 0.97 -56.38 -13.39
N THR A 56 0.57 -55.97 -12.19
CA THR A 56 -0.33 -54.86 -11.97
C THR A 56 0.29 -53.59 -12.54
N THR A 57 -0.27 -53.08 -13.64
CA THR A 57 -0.03 -51.70 -14.06
C THR A 57 -0.66 -50.80 -13.01
N SER A 58 0.13 -50.42 -12.00
CA SER A 58 -0.21 -49.34 -11.11
C SER A 58 -0.32 -48.09 -11.97
N CYS A 59 -1.56 -47.68 -12.27
CA CYS A 59 -1.85 -46.29 -12.57
C CYS A 59 -1.26 -45.49 -11.41
N ALA A 60 -0.18 -44.76 -11.68
CA ALA A 60 0.31 -43.76 -10.75
C ALA A 60 -0.88 -42.82 -10.48
N SER A 61 -1.44 -42.95 -9.27
CA SER A 61 -2.43 -42.03 -8.76
C SER A 61 -1.80 -40.65 -8.82
N LEU A 62 -2.31 -39.81 -9.72
CA LEU A 62 -2.16 -38.37 -9.58
C LEU A 62 -2.62 -38.08 -8.15
N SER A 63 -1.71 -37.60 -7.32
CA SER A 63 -2.05 -37.14 -5.98
C SER A 63 -3.18 -36.14 -6.14
N GLU A 64 -4.35 -36.46 -5.62
CA GLU A 64 -5.44 -35.50 -5.49
C GLU A 64 -4.85 -34.27 -4.79
N ASP A 65 -4.76 -33.17 -5.54
CA ASP A 65 -4.36 -31.88 -4.98
C ASP A 65 -5.32 -31.62 -3.82
N GLN A 66 -4.79 -31.74 -2.60
CA GLN A 66 -5.50 -31.35 -1.39
C GLN A 66 -6.05 -29.94 -1.64
N PRO A 67 -7.35 -29.69 -1.39
CA PRO A 67 -7.91 -28.37 -1.61
C PRO A 67 -7.11 -27.38 -0.77
N LYS A 68 -6.30 -26.55 -1.44
CA LYS A 68 -5.58 -25.48 -0.77
C LYS A 68 -6.65 -24.61 -0.12
N ASP A 69 -6.65 -24.54 1.20
CA ASP A 69 -7.50 -23.67 2.03
C ASP A 69 -7.23 -22.16 1.81
N ASN A 70 -6.52 -21.81 0.73
CA ASN A 70 -6.19 -20.44 0.41
C ASN A 70 -7.39 -19.80 -0.30
N SER A 71 -8.18 -19.07 0.50
CA SER A 71 -9.19 -18.10 0.04
C SER A 71 -8.68 -16.98 -0.88
N VAL A 72 -7.39 -17.00 -1.27
CA VAL A 72 -6.71 -15.98 -2.07
C VAL A 72 -6.22 -16.60 -3.38
N SER A 73 -6.54 -15.93 -4.49
CA SER A 73 -6.12 -16.33 -5.84
C SER A 73 -4.60 -16.40 -5.94
N ASP A 74 -4.07 -17.41 -6.64
CA ASP A 74 -2.63 -17.54 -6.92
C ASP A 74 -2.03 -16.29 -7.59
N MET A 75 -2.85 -15.48 -8.27
CA MET A 75 -2.42 -14.21 -8.89
C MET A 75 -2.09 -13.10 -7.89
N LEU A 76 -2.54 -13.21 -6.63
CA LEU A 76 -2.25 -12.26 -5.55
C LEU A 76 -1.12 -12.74 -4.64
N VAL A 77 -0.32 -13.70 -5.12
CA VAL A 77 0.93 -14.12 -4.50
C VAL A 77 2.08 -13.55 -5.30
N ASP A 78 2.95 -12.77 -4.65
CA ASP A 78 4.11 -12.22 -5.34
C ASP A 78 5.28 -13.22 -5.45
N SER A 79 6.35 -12.81 -6.12
CA SER A 79 7.55 -13.63 -6.33
C SER A 79 8.31 -14.01 -5.05
N PHE A 80 7.97 -13.40 -3.91
CA PHE A 80 8.51 -13.75 -2.59
C PHE A 80 7.55 -14.64 -1.79
N GLY A 81 6.42 -15.07 -2.38
CA GLY A 81 5.43 -15.92 -1.73
C GLY A 81 4.50 -15.17 -0.76
N ARG A 82 4.45 -13.83 -0.80
CA ARG A 82 3.60 -13.04 0.10
C ARG A 82 2.18 -12.97 -0.46
N LEU A 83 1.20 -13.22 0.42
CA LEU A 83 -0.22 -13.16 0.07
C LEU A 83 -0.76 -11.74 0.22
N HIS A 84 -1.27 -11.15 -0.88
CA HIS A 84 -1.88 -9.82 -0.84
C HIS A 84 -3.36 -9.89 -0.44
N THR A 85 -3.63 -9.69 0.85
CA THR A 85 -5.00 -9.67 1.42
C THR A 85 -5.55 -8.27 1.67
N TYR A 86 -4.76 -7.24 1.36
CA TYR A 86 -5.00 -5.86 1.76
C TYR A 86 -4.84 -4.90 0.57
N LEU A 87 -5.89 -4.14 0.27
CA LEU A 87 -5.91 -3.10 -0.76
C LEU A 87 -5.98 -1.71 -0.14
N ARG A 88 -5.06 -0.82 -0.55
CA ARG A 88 -5.08 0.60 -0.19
C ARG A 88 -5.53 1.42 -1.39
N ILE A 89 -6.58 2.22 -1.23
CA ILE A 89 -7.15 3.03 -2.30
C ILE A 89 -6.94 4.52 -1.97
N SER A 90 -6.14 5.20 -2.78
CA SER A 90 -5.98 6.67 -2.77
C SER A 90 -7.13 7.31 -3.53
N LEU A 91 -8.04 7.97 -2.81
CA LEU A 91 -9.29 8.48 -3.39
C LEU A 91 -9.18 9.87 -3.99
N THR A 92 -8.19 10.65 -3.55
CA THR A 92 -7.99 12.05 -3.94
C THR A 92 -6.59 12.48 -3.55
N GLU A 93 -6.02 13.45 -4.26
CA GLU A 93 -4.75 14.09 -3.89
C GLU A 93 -4.95 15.35 -3.03
N ARG A 94 -6.18 15.86 -2.97
CA ARG A 94 -6.50 17.05 -2.19
C ARG A 94 -6.38 16.74 -0.69
N CYS A 95 -5.92 17.71 0.07
CA CYS A 95 -5.87 17.65 1.53
C CYS A 95 -6.23 19.03 2.11
N ASN A 96 -6.90 19.04 3.26
CA ASN A 96 -7.22 20.26 4.02
C ASN A 96 -6.09 20.68 4.99
N LEU A 97 -5.00 19.91 5.07
CA LEU A 97 -3.77 20.25 5.80
C LEU A 97 -2.57 20.43 4.85
N ARG A 98 -1.46 20.97 5.35
CA ARG A 98 -0.18 21.13 4.64
C ARG A 98 1.00 20.70 5.52
N CYS A 99 0.94 19.46 5.99
CA CYS A 99 1.91 18.94 6.96
C CYS A 99 3.34 19.03 6.45
N GLN A 100 4.26 19.55 7.27
CA GLN A 100 5.63 19.85 6.84
C GLN A 100 6.39 18.64 6.29
N TYR A 101 6.09 17.42 6.77
CA TYR A 101 6.72 16.19 6.29
C TYR A 101 6.01 15.52 5.11
N CYS A 102 4.85 16.03 4.68
CA CYS A 102 4.01 15.36 3.68
C CYS A 102 3.78 16.22 2.44
N MET A 103 3.46 17.51 2.63
CA MET A 103 3.06 18.39 1.54
C MET A 103 3.76 19.76 1.66
N PRO A 104 4.27 20.33 0.55
CA PRO A 104 4.79 21.70 0.51
C PRO A 104 3.76 22.72 0.99
N ALA A 105 4.22 23.90 1.45
CA ALA A 105 3.32 24.93 1.97
C ALA A 105 2.29 25.37 0.92
N ASP A 106 2.76 25.52 -0.31
CA ASP A 106 1.96 25.93 -1.48
C ASP A 106 1.08 24.80 -2.02
N GLY A 107 1.22 23.58 -1.50
CA GLY A 107 0.55 22.37 -2.00
C GLY A 107 1.33 21.67 -3.10
N VAL A 108 0.63 20.80 -3.82
CA VAL A 108 1.14 20.06 -4.97
C VAL A 108 0.27 20.35 -6.18
N GLU A 109 0.83 20.20 -7.37
CA GLU A 109 0.05 20.18 -8.60
C GLU A 109 -0.91 18.99 -8.56
N LEU A 110 -2.19 19.25 -8.86
CA LEU A 110 -3.23 18.24 -8.78
C LEU A 110 -3.47 17.62 -10.15
N THR A 111 -3.53 16.30 -10.18
CA THR A 111 -3.95 15.54 -11.35
C THR A 111 -5.34 15.98 -11.80
N PRO A 112 -5.54 16.28 -13.10
CA PRO A 112 -6.85 16.64 -13.63
C PRO A 112 -7.90 15.57 -13.34
N SER A 113 -9.14 15.98 -13.04
CA SER A 113 -10.22 15.06 -12.66
C SER A 113 -10.43 13.86 -13.62
N PRO A 114 -10.34 14.01 -14.96
CA PRO A 114 -10.51 12.86 -15.88
C PRO A 114 -9.42 11.80 -15.78
N GLN A 115 -8.28 12.10 -15.16
CA GLN A 115 -7.17 11.16 -14.95
C GLN A 115 -7.24 10.46 -13.58
N LEU A 116 -8.16 10.89 -12.71
CA LEU A 116 -8.44 10.22 -11.43
C LEU A 116 -9.51 9.16 -11.64
N LEU A 117 -9.38 8.04 -10.92
CA LEU A 117 -10.38 6.98 -10.96
C LEU A 117 -11.74 7.50 -10.49
N THR A 118 -12.73 7.29 -11.35
CA THR A 118 -14.14 7.53 -11.03
C THR A 118 -14.60 6.57 -9.93
N LYS A 119 -15.72 6.90 -9.28
CA LYS A 119 -16.37 6.01 -8.30
C LYS A 119 -16.59 4.61 -8.88
N THR A 120 -17.13 4.51 -10.10
CA THR A 120 -17.40 3.23 -10.78
C THR A 120 -16.14 2.41 -11.00
N GLU A 121 -15.03 3.04 -11.41
CA GLU A 121 -13.75 2.36 -11.60
C GLU A 121 -13.16 1.88 -10.28
N ILE A 122 -13.23 2.69 -9.22
CA ILE A 122 -12.80 2.30 -7.88
C ILE A 122 -13.54 1.05 -7.42
N LEU A 123 -14.86 1.02 -7.57
CA LEU A 123 -15.69 -0.11 -7.17
C LEU A 123 -15.41 -1.36 -8.01
N ARG A 124 -15.21 -1.19 -9.33
CA ARG A 124 -14.82 -2.29 -10.21
C ARG A 124 -13.48 -2.89 -9.77
N CYS A 125 -12.47 -2.07 -9.52
CA CYS A 125 -11.17 -2.52 -9.04
C CYS A 125 -11.30 -3.24 -7.69
N ALA A 126 -11.99 -2.63 -6.73
CA ALA A 126 -12.20 -3.22 -5.41
C ALA A 126 -12.90 -4.58 -5.49
N ASN A 127 -13.95 -4.71 -6.31
CA ASN A 127 -14.66 -5.97 -6.50
C ASN A 127 -13.74 -7.07 -7.07
N LEU A 128 -12.89 -6.74 -8.05
CA LEU A 128 -11.93 -7.70 -8.62
C LEU A 128 -10.93 -8.18 -7.57
N PHE A 129 -10.36 -7.27 -6.79
CA PHE A 129 -9.42 -7.62 -5.72
C PHE A 129 -10.07 -8.44 -4.60
N VAL A 130 -11.27 -8.06 -4.17
CA VAL A 130 -12.01 -8.79 -3.12
C VAL A 130 -12.40 -10.19 -3.60
N SER A 131 -12.86 -10.32 -4.85
CA SER A 131 -13.15 -11.62 -5.48
C SER A 131 -11.90 -12.50 -5.62
N SER A 132 -10.70 -11.89 -5.58
CA SER A 132 -9.42 -12.57 -5.64
C SER A 132 -8.82 -12.86 -4.25
N GLY A 133 -9.52 -12.53 -3.15
CA GLY A 133 -9.13 -12.85 -1.78
C GLY A 133 -8.70 -11.67 -0.90
N VAL A 134 -8.73 -10.44 -1.42
CA VAL A 134 -8.58 -9.25 -0.56
C VAL A 134 -9.75 -9.18 0.42
N ASN A 135 -9.45 -9.15 1.70
CA ASN A 135 -10.45 -9.10 2.77
C ASN A 135 -10.43 -7.78 3.54
N LYS A 136 -9.49 -6.89 3.22
CA LYS A 136 -9.35 -5.57 3.84
C LYS A 136 -9.11 -4.48 2.81
N ILE A 137 -9.90 -3.42 2.89
CA ILE A 137 -9.70 -2.19 2.11
C ILE A 137 -9.41 -1.04 3.06
N ARG A 138 -8.39 -0.22 2.74
CA ARG A 138 -8.14 1.07 3.42
C ARG A 138 -8.28 2.22 2.45
N LEU A 139 -9.22 3.10 2.74
CA LEU A 139 -9.44 4.36 2.06
C LEU A 139 -8.46 5.42 2.60
N THR A 140 -7.79 6.11 1.68
CA THR A 140 -6.79 7.15 1.96
C THR A 140 -6.80 8.19 0.82
N GLY A 141 -5.72 8.93 0.65
CA GLY A 141 -5.57 9.99 -0.35
C GLY A 141 -4.55 11.01 0.13
N GLY A 142 -4.80 12.27 -0.20
CA GLY A 142 -4.51 13.39 0.69
C GLY A 142 -5.40 13.26 1.93
N GLU A 143 -6.65 13.73 1.86
CA GLU A 143 -7.63 13.54 2.93
C GLU A 143 -8.94 12.95 2.37
N PRO A 144 -9.30 11.68 2.67
CA PRO A 144 -10.49 11.05 2.10
C PRO A 144 -11.80 11.76 2.47
N THR A 145 -11.90 12.38 3.65
CA THR A 145 -13.16 12.98 4.12
C THR A 145 -13.59 14.24 3.35
N ILE A 146 -12.71 14.82 2.51
CA ILE A 146 -13.08 15.95 1.65
C ILE A 146 -13.79 15.51 0.36
N ARG A 147 -13.69 14.22 0.01
CA ARG A 147 -14.31 13.68 -1.20
C ARG A 147 -15.83 13.62 -0.98
N LYS A 148 -16.60 14.21 -1.90
CA LYS A 148 -18.05 14.43 -1.72
C LYS A 148 -18.84 13.12 -1.66
N ASP A 149 -18.46 12.14 -2.48
CA ASP A 149 -19.08 10.82 -2.64
C ASP A 149 -18.48 9.75 -1.71
N ILE A 150 -17.76 10.14 -0.64
CA ILE A 150 -17.08 9.18 0.27
C ILE A 150 -18.05 8.24 0.99
N GLU A 151 -19.23 8.73 1.35
CA GLU A 151 -20.27 7.93 2.03
C GLU A 151 -20.83 6.86 1.08
N ASP A 152 -21.11 7.23 -0.17
CA ASP A 152 -21.58 6.28 -1.19
C ASP A 152 -20.51 5.24 -1.55
N ILE A 153 -19.24 5.65 -1.64
CA ILE A 153 -18.12 4.72 -1.86
C ILE A 153 -18.04 3.72 -0.71
N CYS A 154 -18.15 4.17 0.55
CA CYS A 154 -18.14 3.26 1.68
C CYS A 154 -19.32 2.28 1.62
N LEU A 155 -20.52 2.79 1.31
CA LEU A 155 -21.74 1.98 1.22
C LEU A 155 -21.59 0.89 0.17
N GLU A 156 -21.16 1.22 -1.04
CA GLU A 156 -21.03 0.21 -2.10
C GLU A 156 -19.89 -0.78 -1.82
N LEU A 157 -18.76 -0.32 -1.27
CA LEU A 157 -17.67 -1.22 -0.87
C LEU A 157 -18.08 -2.19 0.24
N SER A 158 -18.90 -1.76 1.21
CA SER A 158 -19.31 -2.64 2.31
C SER A 158 -20.25 -3.76 1.86
N THR A 159 -20.86 -3.65 0.68
CA THR A 159 -21.66 -4.74 0.09
C THR A 159 -20.83 -5.85 -0.57
N LEU A 160 -19.52 -5.65 -0.74
CA LEU A 160 -18.66 -6.62 -1.40
C LEU A 160 -18.51 -7.89 -0.55
N LYS A 161 -19.00 -9.02 -1.11
CA LYS A 161 -18.88 -10.33 -0.46
C LYS A 161 -17.41 -10.71 -0.29
N GLY A 162 -17.00 -11.02 0.94
CA GLY A 162 -15.61 -11.38 1.28
C GLY A 162 -14.82 -10.23 1.92
N LEU A 163 -15.29 -8.98 1.81
CA LEU A 163 -14.68 -7.86 2.52
C LEU A 163 -15.02 -7.91 4.01
N LYS A 164 -14.00 -8.08 4.86
CA LYS A 164 -14.15 -8.15 6.33
C LYS A 164 -13.91 -6.80 6.99
N THR A 165 -12.96 -6.02 6.46
CA THR A 165 -12.57 -4.74 7.06
C THR A 165 -12.57 -3.64 6.01
N LEU A 166 -13.44 -2.66 6.21
CA LEU A 166 -13.41 -1.39 5.51
C LEU A 166 -12.86 -0.33 6.46
N SER A 167 -11.66 0.16 6.15
CA SER A 167 -10.93 1.08 6.99
C SER A 167 -10.67 2.42 6.32
N MET A 168 -10.52 3.48 7.11
CA MET A 168 -10.13 4.80 6.62
C MET A 168 -8.90 5.31 7.36
N THR A 169 -8.03 6.03 6.65
CA THR A 169 -6.96 6.84 7.24
C THR A 169 -7.20 8.30 6.93
N THR A 170 -7.27 9.11 7.98
CA THR A 170 -7.71 10.50 7.92
C THR A 170 -6.92 11.32 8.94
N ASN A 171 -6.74 12.62 8.68
CA ASN A 171 -6.23 13.56 9.66
C ASN A 171 -7.27 13.96 10.72
N GLY A 172 -8.51 13.50 10.61
CA GLY A 172 -9.55 13.68 11.62
C GLY A 172 -10.28 15.02 11.57
N ILE A 173 -9.79 16.06 10.90
CA ILE A 173 -10.37 17.42 10.97
C ILE A 173 -11.87 17.49 10.62
N ALA A 174 -12.30 16.69 9.65
CA ALA A 174 -13.69 16.64 9.21
C ALA A 174 -14.41 15.35 9.62
N LEU A 175 -13.73 14.46 10.34
CA LEU A 175 -14.20 13.09 10.57
C LEU A 175 -15.42 13.07 11.50
N ALA A 176 -15.38 13.74 12.66
CA ALA A 176 -16.45 13.69 13.67
C ALA A 176 -17.85 13.89 13.08
N ARG A 177 -18.01 14.85 12.17
CA ARG A 177 -19.30 15.17 11.53
C ARG A 177 -19.77 14.10 10.53
N LYS A 178 -18.84 13.37 9.91
CA LYS A 178 -19.12 12.35 8.89
C LYS A 178 -19.18 10.94 9.47
N LEU A 179 -18.56 10.73 10.63
CA LEU A 179 -18.31 9.41 11.18
C LEU A 179 -19.59 8.59 11.46
N PRO A 180 -20.70 9.16 11.99
CA PRO A 180 -21.94 8.41 12.15
C PRO A 180 -22.43 7.83 10.82
N LYS A 181 -22.47 8.67 9.77
CA LYS A 181 -22.93 8.25 8.45
C LYS A 181 -21.98 7.24 7.80
N LEU A 182 -20.67 7.44 7.93
CA LEU A 182 -19.67 6.50 7.44
C LEU A 182 -19.80 5.13 8.10
N LYS A 183 -20.11 5.09 9.41
CA LYS A 183 -20.36 3.84 10.12
C LYS A 183 -21.62 3.14 9.61
N GLU A 184 -22.71 3.86 9.38
CA GLU A 184 -23.92 3.31 8.74
C GLU A 184 -23.62 2.73 7.34
N CYS A 185 -22.73 3.39 6.59
CA CYS A 185 -22.27 2.93 5.28
C CYS A 185 -21.28 1.73 5.36
N GLY A 186 -21.00 1.21 6.55
CA GLY A 186 -20.19 0.00 6.75
C GLY A 186 -18.70 0.24 7.02
N LEU A 187 -18.27 1.49 7.27
CA LEU A 187 -16.93 1.77 7.77
C LEU A 187 -16.78 1.17 9.19
N ASN A 188 -15.84 0.25 9.37
CA ASN A 188 -15.69 -0.48 10.63
C ASN A 188 -14.30 -0.34 11.28
N SER A 189 -13.37 0.40 10.67
CA SER A 189 -12.07 0.70 11.31
C SER A 189 -11.52 2.07 10.92
N VAL A 190 -11.07 2.86 11.88
CA VAL A 190 -10.47 4.18 11.64
C VAL A 190 -9.02 4.24 12.09
N ASN A 191 -8.22 5.02 11.36
CA ASN A 191 -6.86 5.36 11.71
C ASN A 191 -6.74 6.88 11.59
N ILE A 192 -6.56 7.55 12.72
CA ILE A 192 -6.52 9.01 12.80
C ILE A 192 -5.06 9.44 12.95
N SER A 193 -4.57 10.29 12.06
CA SER A 193 -3.21 10.84 12.18
C SER A 193 -3.21 12.02 13.16
N LEU A 194 -2.41 11.93 14.22
CA LEU A 194 -2.19 12.99 15.19
C LEU A 194 -0.76 12.90 15.70
N ASP A 195 0.07 13.89 15.38
CA ASP A 195 1.50 13.85 15.67
C ASP A 195 1.88 14.62 16.95
N THR A 196 0.94 15.26 17.64
CA THR A 196 1.21 16.00 18.89
C THR A 196 -0.10 16.24 19.63
N LEU A 197 -0.04 16.24 20.95
CA LEU A 197 -1.15 16.60 21.86
C LEU A 197 -1.15 18.10 22.18
N VAL A 198 -0.14 18.85 21.72
CA VAL A 198 0.00 20.29 21.96
C VAL A 198 -0.58 21.08 20.77
N PRO A 199 -1.65 21.88 20.95
CA PRO A 199 -2.32 22.59 19.85
C PRO A 199 -1.40 23.50 19.03
N ALA A 200 -0.44 24.17 19.66
CA ALA A 200 0.50 25.05 18.98
C ALA A 200 1.49 24.26 18.09
N LYS A 201 2.00 23.13 18.57
CA LYS A 201 2.83 22.22 17.77
C LYS A 201 2.02 21.64 16.60
N PHE A 202 0.74 21.33 16.81
CA PHE A 202 -0.15 20.85 15.75
C PHE A 202 -0.29 21.89 14.62
N GLU A 203 -0.58 23.15 14.97
CA GLU A 203 -0.72 24.22 13.98
C GLU A 203 0.59 24.47 13.23
N PHE A 204 1.73 24.42 13.94
CA PHE A 204 3.05 24.50 13.33
C PHE A 204 3.29 23.36 12.32
N MET A 205 3.06 22.10 12.73
CA MET A 205 3.31 20.92 11.90
C MET A 205 2.39 20.88 10.67
N THR A 206 1.10 21.16 10.84
CA THR A 206 0.09 21.01 9.80
C THR A 206 -0.16 22.27 8.98
N ARG A 207 0.39 23.41 9.43
CA ARG A 207 0.18 24.78 8.92
C ARG A 207 -1.27 25.23 8.95
N ARG A 208 -2.11 24.60 9.77
CA ARG A 208 -3.55 24.88 9.90
C ARG A 208 -4.00 24.63 11.35
N LYS A 209 -5.00 25.37 11.80
CA LYS A 209 -5.70 25.07 13.06
C LYS A 209 -6.57 23.83 12.92
N GLY A 210 -6.85 23.18 14.05
CA GLY A 210 -7.86 22.12 14.10
C GLY A 210 -7.56 20.95 15.04
N HIS A 211 -6.54 21.06 15.89
CA HIS A 211 -6.22 20.06 16.92
C HIS A 211 -7.47 19.57 17.68
N GLU A 212 -8.29 20.50 18.19
CA GLU A 212 -9.54 20.17 18.91
C GLU A 212 -10.49 19.30 18.08
N LYS A 213 -10.64 19.57 16.78
CA LYS A 213 -11.49 18.77 15.88
C LYS A 213 -10.96 17.34 15.68
N VAL A 214 -9.64 17.16 15.74
CA VAL A 214 -9.04 15.83 15.68
C VAL A 214 -9.34 15.07 16.98
N MET A 215 -9.19 15.72 18.13
CA MET A 215 -9.56 15.15 19.44
C MET A 215 -11.05 14.81 19.52
N ASP A 216 -11.94 15.68 19.03
CA ASP A 216 -13.37 15.42 18.92
C ASP A 216 -13.65 14.19 18.05
N SER A 217 -12.88 14.01 16.97
CA SER A 217 -13.03 12.86 16.08
C SER A 217 -12.54 11.56 16.70
N ILE A 218 -11.50 11.61 17.54
CA ILE A 218 -11.06 10.46 18.33
C ILE A 218 -12.14 10.07 19.33
N ASN A 219 -12.64 11.04 20.10
CA ASN A 219 -13.71 10.79 21.09
C ASN A 219 -14.99 10.28 20.40
N ALA A 220 -15.43 10.91 19.30
CA ALA A 220 -16.59 10.46 18.54
C ALA A 220 -16.42 9.02 17.99
N ALA A 221 -15.21 8.62 17.60
CA ALA A 221 -14.95 7.25 17.18
C ALA A 221 -15.07 6.26 18.34
N ILE A 222 -14.60 6.63 19.52
CA ILE A 222 -14.76 5.84 20.75
C ILE A 222 -16.24 5.69 21.10
N ASP A 223 -16.97 6.81 21.14
CA ASP A 223 -18.40 6.85 21.50
C ASP A 223 -19.25 6.04 20.53
N LEU A 224 -18.89 6.05 19.24
CA LEU A 224 -19.53 5.22 18.23
C LEU A 224 -19.08 3.76 18.31
N GLY A 225 -18.19 3.36 19.23
CA GLY A 225 -17.80 1.97 19.44
C GLY A 225 -16.83 1.41 18.38
N PHE A 226 -16.02 2.26 17.76
CA PHE A 226 -14.85 1.76 17.01
C PHE A 226 -13.84 1.21 18.02
N ASN A 227 -13.49 -0.07 17.89
CA ASN A 227 -12.56 -0.71 18.81
C ASN A 227 -11.54 -1.59 18.05
N PRO A 228 -10.23 -1.28 18.12
CA PRO A 228 -9.64 -0.07 18.70
C PRO A 228 -9.74 1.13 17.74
N VAL A 229 -9.82 2.34 18.31
CA VAL A 229 -9.52 3.58 17.57
C VAL A 229 -8.01 3.69 17.42
N LYS A 230 -7.50 3.62 16.18
CA LYS A 230 -6.05 3.70 15.95
C LYS A 230 -5.64 5.16 15.78
N VAL A 231 -4.63 5.60 16.51
CA VAL A 231 -4.00 6.91 16.31
C VAL A 231 -2.57 6.69 15.86
N ASN A 232 -2.23 7.25 14.71
CA ASN A 232 -0.87 7.17 14.15
C ASN A 232 -0.14 8.48 14.46
N CYS A 233 1.04 8.37 15.06
CA CYS A 233 1.92 9.49 15.39
C CYS A 233 3.29 9.25 14.75
N VAL A 234 3.69 10.12 13.82
CA VAL A 234 5.05 10.10 13.25
C VAL A 234 5.97 10.83 14.23
N VAL A 235 6.91 10.10 14.81
CA VAL A 235 7.84 10.65 15.81
C VAL A 235 9.05 11.26 15.12
N MET A 236 9.34 12.51 15.48
CA MET A 236 10.42 13.33 14.95
C MET A 236 11.22 13.93 16.10
N ARG A 237 12.53 13.67 16.06
CA ARG A 237 13.48 14.15 17.05
C ARG A 237 13.47 15.68 17.17
N GLY A 238 13.45 16.18 18.40
CA GLY A 238 13.43 17.60 18.72
C GLY A 238 12.11 18.29 18.38
N PHE A 239 11.02 17.54 18.21
CA PHE A 239 9.70 18.10 17.90
C PHE A 239 8.60 17.53 18.80
N ASN A 240 8.37 16.21 18.74
CA ASN A 240 7.31 15.51 19.47
C ASN A 240 7.81 14.23 20.15
N ASP A 241 9.11 13.98 20.15
CA ASP A 241 9.74 12.87 20.85
C ASP A 241 9.63 12.99 22.39
N ASP A 242 9.41 14.20 22.88
CA ASP A 242 9.08 14.50 24.27
C ASP A 242 7.66 14.06 24.68
N GLU A 243 6.75 13.85 23.72
CA GLU A 243 5.33 13.54 23.98
C GLU A 243 5.01 12.04 23.96
N ILE A 244 6.00 11.16 23.78
CA ILE A 244 5.79 9.70 23.67
C ILE A 244 5.01 9.17 24.88
N CYS A 245 5.43 9.50 26.10
CA CYS A 245 4.76 9.05 27.31
C CYS A 245 3.37 9.67 27.48
N ASP A 246 3.16 10.91 27.03
CA ASP A 246 1.83 11.56 27.09
C ASP A 246 0.82 10.84 26.19
N PHE A 247 1.25 10.41 25.00
CA PHE A 247 0.45 9.57 24.12
C PHE A 247 0.17 8.19 24.73
N VAL A 248 1.15 7.57 25.38
CA VAL A 248 0.94 6.29 26.09
C VAL A 248 -0.08 6.47 27.21
N GLU A 249 0.00 7.54 27.99
CA GLU A 249 -0.93 7.84 29.07
C GLU A 249 -2.38 7.97 28.58
N LEU A 250 -2.58 8.49 27.36
CA LEU A 250 -3.91 8.58 26.74
C LEU A 250 -4.60 7.20 26.61
N THR A 251 -3.84 6.11 26.50
CA THR A 251 -4.35 4.74 26.38
C THR A 251 -4.82 4.13 27.70
N ARG A 252 -4.48 4.75 28.85
CA ARG A 252 -4.83 4.23 30.17
C ARG A 252 -6.35 4.14 30.38
N GLU A 253 -7.07 5.17 29.96
CA GLU A 253 -8.51 5.32 30.22
C GLU A 253 -9.36 5.21 28.94
N LYS A 254 -8.73 5.19 27.75
CA LYS A 254 -9.44 5.20 26.46
C LYS A 254 -9.06 3.99 25.61
N PRO A 255 -10.02 3.38 24.87
CA PRO A 255 -9.75 2.24 23.98
C PRO A 255 -9.09 2.70 22.67
N ILE A 256 -7.90 3.28 22.80
CA ILE A 256 -7.10 3.83 21.72
C ILE A 256 -5.82 3.02 21.58
N ASP A 257 -5.52 2.63 20.34
CA ASP A 257 -4.21 2.09 19.97
C ASP A 257 -3.34 3.22 19.42
N ILE A 258 -2.34 3.67 20.19
CA ILE A 258 -1.30 4.56 19.65
C ILE A 258 -0.29 3.75 18.85
N ARG A 259 0.07 4.25 17.67
CA ARG A 259 1.10 3.69 16.79
C ARG A 259 2.14 4.75 16.51
N PHE A 260 3.27 4.63 17.17
CA PHE A 260 4.45 5.43 16.84
C PHE A 260 5.07 4.92 15.54
N ILE A 261 5.33 5.85 14.63
CA ILE A 261 5.88 5.57 13.31
C ILE A 261 7.20 6.30 13.20
N GLU A 262 8.24 5.57 12.82
CA GLU A 262 9.54 6.16 12.51
C GLU A 262 9.41 7.17 11.37
N PHE A 263 10.05 8.32 11.51
CA PHE A 263 10.17 9.26 10.40
C PHE A 263 10.87 8.56 9.22
N MET A 264 10.25 8.57 8.03
CA MET A 264 10.73 7.90 6.83
C MET A 264 10.96 8.88 5.67
N PRO A 265 11.87 8.57 4.73
CA PRO A 265 12.03 9.34 3.50
C PRO A 265 10.78 9.21 2.61
N PHE A 266 10.31 10.33 2.08
CA PHE A 266 9.27 10.39 1.04
C PHE A 266 9.67 11.41 -0.02
N ASP A 267 9.24 11.24 -1.27
CA ASP A 267 9.57 12.16 -2.38
C ASP A 267 9.22 13.64 -2.08
N GLY A 268 8.28 13.89 -1.15
CA GLY A 268 7.86 15.22 -0.72
C GLY A 268 8.56 15.78 0.54
N ASN A 269 9.50 15.05 1.16
CA ASN A 269 10.19 15.51 2.35
C ASN A 269 11.71 15.62 2.16
N VAL A 270 12.32 16.59 2.84
CA VAL A 270 13.79 16.65 2.96
C VAL A 270 14.17 15.64 4.04
N TRP A 271 14.37 14.39 3.62
CA TRP A 271 14.82 13.31 4.50
C TRP A 271 16.03 13.77 5.30
N ASN A 272 15.98 13.53 6.61
CA ASN A 272 17.06 13.87 7.51
C ASN A 272 17.14 12.83 8.62
N VAL A 273 18.18 12.00 8.57
CA VAL A 273 18.46 10.96 9.58
C VAL A 273 18.52 11.54 10.99
N LYS A 274 18.92 12.80 11.16
CA LYS A 274 18.95 13.46 12.48
C LYS A 274 17.56 13.65 13.09
N LYS A 275 16.49 13.59 12.28
CA LYS A 275 15.11 13.65 12.76
C LYS A 275 14.52 12.29 13.11
N LEU A 276 15.19 11.19 12.76
CA LEU A 276 14.75 9.84 13.08
C LEU A 276 14.88 9.56 14.58
N VAL A 277 13.83 8.98 15.16
CA VAL A 277 13.84 8.33 16.47
C VAL A 277 13.57 6.84 16.23
N PRO A 278 14.56 5.95 16.38
CA PRO A 278 14.38 4.52 16.15
C PRO A 278 13.42 3.88 17.15
N TYR A 279 12.79 2.76 16.75
CA TYR A 279 11.92 1.96 17.61
C TYR A 279 12.53 1.64 18.98
N SER A 280 13.81 1.24 19.03
CA SER A 280 14.48 0.90 20.28
C SER A 280 14.55 2.07 21.25
N GLU A 281 14.77 3.29 20.76
CA GLU A 281 14.84 4.50 21.59
C GLU A 281 13.46 4.93 22.08
N MET A 282 12.45 4.82 21.21
CA MET A 282 11.05 5.05 21.62
C MET A 282 10.63 4.06 22.71
N LEU A 283 11.00 2.78 22.58
CA LEU A 283 10.71 1.75 23.57
C LEU A 283 11.42 2.02 24.90
N ASP A 284 12.71 2.36 24.86
CA ASP A 284 13.50 2.69 26.07
C ASP A 284 12.90 3.87 26.84
N THR A 285 12.24 4.80 26.15
CA THR A 285 11.57 5.96 26.79
C THR A 285 10.33 5.54 27.58
N VAL A 286 9.59 4.53 27.10
CA VAL A 286 8.35 4.03 27.73
C VAL A 286 8.62 3.06 28.88
N VAL A 287 9.72 2.30 28.81
CA VAL A 287 10.05 1.26 29.80
C VAL A 287 10.75 1.81 31.05
N ARG A 288 11.28 3.04 30.98
CA ARG A 288 11.91 3.73 32.11
C ARG A 288 10.90 4.25 33.12
#